data_AF-A0A0J8V8Y9-F1
#
_entry.id   AF-A0A0J8V8Y9-F1
#
_cell.length_a   1.000
_cell.length_b   1.000
_cell.length_c   1.000
_cell.angle_alpha   90.00
_cell.angle_beta   90.00
_cell.angle_gamma   90.00
#
_symmetry.space_group_name_H-M   'P 1'
#
loop_
_entity.id
_entity.type
_entity.pdbx_description
1 polymer ?
#
loop_
_entity_poly.entity_id
_entity_poly.type
_entity_poly.pdbx_seq_one_letter_code
_entity_poly.pdbx_strand_id
1 'polypeptide(L)'
;MSLKELLDDFKTIDSRKAPDLSESLFVSEVLKIKNRHGFVTTTKPSQTDIETVYRKLYKFLQYQSPSVSLTRKEWKLVPWAFMLTVNGNPPLFENEEFIPPLFDQIKRKSKFDTVSPFIQVFLQEYPLNSKQFDRLREELHDLISGSNHTKVNTIKQWVNSTGILDERSHELCSQKIIDSGFQSTFSNYRLSKGLEYGGFALASLSRLLKQLESDLGVFDASLQSKITSSCIHFFLTQDDSLKYPSLRINLAEGLLTSFSQHQTNPQIKKILIDFFLHQYGDPRTSKALWLGVNTVAINVMKSWMVENTMHDFFNLLSHVAKTDSMADKHWKYRKRFWNAYLKNGHIQEAWVALGPRAYAEANNFLQGGRNTYAKLSGAQSRHSALIMVVNGVLITEWSHSGSFRLWDSSNKRPKLYQKSYHRESLVNWADHTGAHSGSESGTWQRKLSYLIYSLTGISVSNREYMND
;
A
#
# COMPACT_ATOMS: atom_id res chain seq x y z
N MET A 1 27.34 -65.99 15.47
CA MET A 1 26.75 -64.65 15.44
C MET A 1 26.43 -64.34 13.99
N SER A 2 25.15 -64.30 13.63
CA SER A 2 24.71 -64.14 12.24
C SER A 2 24.83 -62.68 11.78
N LEU A 3 24.98 -62.43 10.48
CA LEU A 3 25.01 -61.07 9.91
C LEU A 3 23.75 -60.26 10.28
N LYS A 4 22.64 -60.95 10.55
CA LYS A 4 21.37 -60.38 11.00
C LYS A 4 21.46 -59.84 12.43
N GLU A 5 22.15 -60.55 13.32
CA GLU A 5 22.39 -60.12 14.71
C GLU A 5 23.34 -58.92 14.79
N LEU A 6 24.29 -58.81 13.84
CA LEU A 6 25.22 -57.66 13.73
C LEU A 6 24.55 -56.38 13.20
N LEU A 7 23.45 -56.52 12.44
CA LEU A 7 22.69 -55.39 11.90
C LEU A 7 21.64 -54.87 12.89
N ASP A 8 21.11 -55.72 13.77
CA ASP A 8 20.15 -55.31 14.82
C ASP A 8 20.80 -54.48 15.96
N ASP A 9 22.12 -54.60 16.14
CA ASP A 9 22.90 -53.81 17.12
C ASP A 9 23.27 -52.40 16.60
N PHE A 10 23.09 -52.16 15.29
CA PHE A 10 23.10 -50.80 14.74
C PHE A 10 21.76 -50.14 15.08
N LYS A 11 21.69 -49.47 16.23
CA LYS A 11 20.61 -48.50 16.52
C LYS A 11 20.40 -47.64 15.28
N THR A 12 19.24 -47.86 14.68
CA THR A 12 18.76 -47.31 13.43
C THR A 12 19.16 -45.85 13.23
N ILE A 13 19.65 -45.60 12.00
CA ILE A 13 19.86 -44.27 11.41
C ILE A 13 18.55 -43.44 11.41
N ASP A 14 17.40 -44.06 11.69
CA ASP A 14 16.07 -43.44 11.80
C ASP A 14 15.90 -42.40 12.93
N SER A 15 16.85 -42.30 13.87
CA SER A 15 16.80 -41.31 14.96
C SER A 15 17.62 -40.04 14.72
N ARG A 16 18.41 -39.99 13.64
CA ARG A 16 19.13 -38.76 13.29
C ARG A 16 18.29 -37.97 12.30
N LYS A 17 17.77 -36.82 12.74
CA LYS A 17 17.38 -35.74 11.80
C LYS A 17 18.51 -35.64 10.77
N ALA A 18 18.17 -35.71 9.49
CA ALA A 18 19.15 -35.45 8.43
C ALA A 18 19.88 -34.15 8.81
N PRO A 19 21.23 -34.13 8.84
CA PRO A 19 21.96 -32.95 9.25
C PRO A 19 21.47 -31.80 8.36
N ASP A 20 20.99 -30.74 8.99
CA ASP A 20 20.55 -29.56 8.26
C ASP A 20 21.77 -29.02 7.53
N LEU A 21 21.78 -29.20 6.20
CA LEU A 21 22.89 -28.78 5.37
C LEU A 21 23.09 -27.26 5.44
N SER A 22 22.07 -26.49 5.86
CA SER A 22 22.19 -25.05 6.11
C SER A 22 23.11 -24.71 7.29
N GLU A 23 23.29 -25.64 8.24
CA GLU A 23 24.20 -25.52 9.40
C GLU A 23 25.56 -26.17 9.18
N SER A 24 25.82 -26.75 7.99
CA SER A 24 27.10 -27.38 7.67
C SER A 24 28.25 -26.37 7.78
N LEU A 25 29.37 -26.80 8.38
CA LEU A 25 30.61 -26.04 8.37
C LEU A 25 31.02 -25.65 6.94
N PHE A 26 30.75 -26.49 5.94
CA PHE A 26 31.00 -26.17 4.54
C PHE A 26 30.11 -25.04 4.03
N VAL A 27 28.80 -25.06 4.32
CA VAL A 27 27.90 -23.94 3.94
C VAL A 27 28.29 -22.67 4.68
N SER A 28 28.63 -22.76 5.97
CA SER A 28 29.12 -21.61 6.73
C SER A 28 30.43 -21.06 6.17
N GLU A 29 31.36 -21.92 5.72
CA GLU A 29 32.65 -21.49 5.20
C GLU A 29 32.54 -20.98 3.76
N VAL A 30 31.66 -21.58 2.94
CA VAL A 30 31.27 -21.05 1.63
C VAL A 30 30.59 -19.70 1.77
N LEU A 31 29.71 -19.51 2.77
CA LEU A 31 29.12 -18.20 3.07
C LEU A 31 30.18 -17.22 3.56
N LYS A 32 31.14 -17.62 4.40
CA LYS A 32 32.27 -16.77 4.82
C LYS A 32 33.18 -16.39 3.65
N ILE A 33 33.43 -17.30 2.70
CA ILE A 33 34.21 -17.04 1.48
C ILE A 33 33.42 -16.11 0.54
N LYS A 34 32.13 -16.38 0.31
CA LYS A 34 31.23 -15.51 -0.47
C LYS A 34 31.09 -14.13 0.15
N ASN A 35 31.11 -14.02 1.49
CA ASN A 35 31.14 -12.75 2.21
C ASN A 35 32.53 -12.09 2.21
N ARG A 36 33.64 -12.85 2.18
CA ARG A 36 34.99 -12.30 2.02
C ARG A 36 35.26 -11.79 0.60
N HIS A 37 34.58 -12.34 -0.40
CA HIS A 37 34.86 -12.08 -1.82
C HIS A 37 33.67 -11.52 -2.61
N GLY A 38 32.54 -11.21 -1.98
CA GLY A 38 31.34 -10.66 -2.61
C GLY A 38 30.93 -9.32 -2.02
N PHE A 39 29.85 -8.73 -2.57
CA PHE A 39 29.26 -7.52 -2.01
C PHE A 39 28.80 -7.77 -0.56
N VAL A 40 29.37 -7.01 0.37
CA VAL A 40 29.05 -7.00 1.79
C VAL A 40 28.89 -5.57 2.24
N THR A 41 27.78 -5.30 2.93
CA THR A 41 27.56 -4.01 3.57
C THR A 41 28.42 -3.86 4.80
N THR A 42 28.88 -2.63 5.01
CA THR A 42 29.68 -2.21 6.16
C THR A 42 28.89 -1.21 7.00
N THR A 43 29.20 -1.14 8.30
CA THR A 43 28.56 -0.16 9.18
C THR A 43 28.93 1.25 8.75
N LYS A 44 27.98 2.19 8.84
CA LYS A 44 28.25 3.60 8.55
C LYS A 44 29.39 4.10 9.47
N PRO A 45 30.45 4.71 8.92
CA PRO A 45 31.55 5.23 9.73
C PRO A 45 31.13 6.42 10.61
N SER A 46 32.00 6.79 11.55
CA SER A 46 31.77 7.96 12.41
C SER A 46 31.76 9.26 11.58
N GLN A 47 30.97 10.23 12.00
CA GLN A 47 30.88 11.51 11.29
C GLN A 47 32.24 12.23 11.22
N THR A 48 33.03 12.17 12.29
CA THR A 48 34.38 12.76 12.37
C THR A 48 35.34 12.14 11.37
N ASP A 49 35.27 10.82 11.16
CA ASP A 49 36.11 10.13 10.18
C ASP A 49 35.70 10.50 8.75
N ILE A 50 34.39 10.56 8.48
CA ILE A 50 33.85 10.98 7.19
C ILE A 50 34.29 12.41 6.87
N GLU A 51 34.18 13.33 7.82
CA GLU A 51 34.59 14.72 7.67
C GLU A 51 36.09 14.87 7.39
N THR A 52 36.92 14.09 8.08
CA THR A 52 38.37 14.11 7.88
C THR A 52 38.73 13.72 6.44
N VAL A 53 38.08 12.68 5.91
CA VAL A 53 38.28 12.20 4.54
C VAL A 53 37.69 13.18 3.53
N TYR A 54 36.52 13.74 3.81
CA TYR A 54 35.89 14.79 3.00
C TYR A 54 36.83 15.97 2.77
N ARG A 55 37.44 16.53 3.82
CA ARG A 55 38.36 17.67 3.70
C ARG A 55 39.56 17.35 2.82
N LYS A 56 40.10 16.12 2.90
CA LYS A 56 41.22 15.67 2.07
C LYS A 56 40.81 15.49 0.61
N LEU A 57 39.65 14.86 0.36
CA LEU A 57 39.09 14.68 -0.97
C LEU A 57 38.77 16.02 -1.63
N TYR A 58 38.07 16.91 -0.93
CA TYR A 58 37.73 18.24 -1.43
C TYR A 58 38.98 19.02 -1.87
N LYS A 59 40.03 19.07 -1.04
CA LYS A 59 41.30 19.71 -1.44
C LYS A 59 41.92 19.06 -2.68
N PHE A 60 41.97 17.73 -2.73
CA PHE A 60 42.52 17.02 -3.89
C PHE A 60 41.76 17.36 -5.18
N LEU A 61 40.42 17.37 -5.12
CA LEU A 61 39.55 17.63 -6.26
C LEU A 61 39.57 19.10 -6.67
N GLN A 62 39.39 20.02 -5.71
CA GLN A 62 39.36 21.46 -5.92
C GLN A 62 40.66 22.00 -6.54
N TYR A 63 41.81 21.48 -6.09
CA TYR A 63 43.12 21.91 -6.60
C TYR A 63 43.64 20.99 -7.71
N GLN A 64 42.82 20.05 -8.22
CA GLN A 64 43.20 19.06 -9.23
C GLN A 64 44.57 18.43 -8.95
N SER A 65 44.83 18.12 -7.68
CA SER A 65 46.14 17.64 -7.25
C SER A 65 46.44 16.29 -7.91
N PRO A 66 47.70 15.97 -8.26
CA PRO A 66 48.02 14.74 -9.00
C PRO A 66 47.63 13.46 -8.23
N SER A 67 47.59 13.54 -6.89
CA SER A 67 47.21 12.43 -6.03
C SER A 67 46.64 12.89 -4.69
N VAL A 68 45.67 12.13 -4.15
CA VAL A 68 45.22 12.24 -2.76
C VAL A 68 46.05 11.33 -1.84
N SER A 69 46.44 11.86 -0.67
CA SER A 69 47.10 11.10 0.41
C SER A 69 46.07 10.60 1.42
N LEU A 70 45.70 9.33 1.31
CA LEU A 70 44.78 8.63 2.21
C LEU A 70 45.42 7.32 2.69
N THR A 71 45.26 7.03 3.97
CA THR A 71 45.61 5.74 4.56
C THR A 71 44.74 4.61 4.02
N ARG A 72 45.15 3.36 4.23
CA ARG A 72 44.33 2.19 3.82
C ARG A 72 42.93 2.19 4.45
N LYS A 73 42.78 2.67 5.67
CA LYS A 73 41.48 2.78 6.35
C LYS A 73 40.63 3.90 5.74
N GLU A 74 41.23 5.05 5.48
CA GLU A 74 40.56 6.21 4.88
C GLU A 74 40.07 5.93 3.46
N TRP A 75 40.77 5.11 2.67
CA TRP A 75 40.26 4.70 1.35
C TRP A 75 38.87 4.09 1.43
N LYS A 76 38.61 3.24 2.43
CA LYS A 76 37.27 2.66 2.60
C LYS A 76 36.22 3.74 2.82
N LEU A 77 36.56 4.81 3.52
CA LEU A 77 35.67 5.91 3.89
C LEU A 77 35.31 6.85 2.73
N VAL A 78 36.05 6.79 1.62
CA VAL A 78 35.88 7.66 0.45
C VAL A 78 34.44 7.75 -0.04
N PRO A 79 33.66 6.65 -0.17
CA PRO A 79 32.31 6.74 -0.72
C PRO A 79 31.37 7.53 0.16
N TRP A 80 31.45 7.37 1.48
CA TRP A 80 30.65 8.15 2.42
C TRP A 80 31.03 9.64 2.37
N ALA A 81 32.32 9.95 2.30
CA ALA A 81 32.78 11.33 2.18
C ALA A 81 32.45 11.97 0.82
N PHE A 82 32.34 11.17 -0.24
CA PHE A 82 32.08 11.66 -1.58
C PHE A 82 30.58 11.81 -1.88
N MET A 83 29.77 10.90 -1.37
CA MET A 83 28.34 10.79 -1.72
C MET A 83 27.36 11.34 -0.69
N LEU A 84 27.81 11.61 0.55
CA LEU A 84 26.94 12.17 1.57
C LEU A 84 27.15 13.68 1.70
N THR A 85 26.10 14.36 2.18
CA THR A 85 26.19 15.72 2.70
C THR A 85 27.08 15.75 3.94
N VAL A 86 28.09 16.63 3.94
CA VAL A 86 29.04 16.79 5.06
C VAL A 86 29.06 18.24 5.50
N ASN A 87 28.71 18.49 6.77
CA ASN A 87 28.63 19.83 7.38
C ASN A 87 27.77 20.82 6.57
N GLY A 88 26.63 20.35 6.05
CA GLY A 88 25.71 21.16 5.24
C GLY A 88 26.16 21.42 3.80
N ASN A 89 27.36 20.96 3.40
CA ASN A 89 27.80 21.04 2.01
C ASN A 89 27.16 19.92 1.18
N PRO A 90 26.77 20.20 -0.08
CA PRO A 90 26.27 19.16 -0.97
C PRO A 90 27.32 18.05 -1.15
N PRO A 91 26.88 16.82 -1.49
CA PRO A 91 27.79 15.75 -1.86
C PRO A 91 28.78 16.17 -2.93
N LEU A 92 30.03 15.70 -2.83
CA LEU A 92 31.10 16.09 -3.75
C LEU A 92 30.83 15.64 -5.20
N PHE A 93 30.08 14.56 -5.40
CA PHE A 93 29.73 14.08 -6.73
C PHE A 93 28.80 15.03 -7.52
N GLU A 94 28.11 15.97 -6.85
CA GLU A 94 27.26 16.95 -7.53
C GLU A 94 28.09 17.91 -8.41
N ASN A 95 29.40 18.02 -8.15
CA ASN A 95 30.32 18.65 -9.10
C ASN A 95 30.80 17.60 -10.12
N GLU A 96 30.35 17.75 -11.37
CA GLU A 96 30.70 16.84 -12.47
C GLU A 96 32.22 16.69 -12.66
N GLU A 97 32.99 17.78 -12.49
CA GLU A 97 34.45 17.78 -12.65
C GLU A 97 35.16 16.92 -11.59
N PHE A 98 34.48 16.60 -10.48
CA PHE A 98 35.06 15.85 -9.38
C PHE A 98 34.94 14.33 -9.55
N ILE A 99 34.01 13.85 -10.38
CA ILE A 99 33.76 12.42 -10.55
C ILE A 99 34.96 11.74 -11.26
N PRO A 100 35.37 12.13 -12.48
CA PRO A 100 36.41 11.40 -13.20
C PRO A 100 37.76 11.34 -12.44
N PRO A 101 38.29 12.44 -11.88
CA PRO A 101 39.56 12.41 -11.15
C PRO A 101 39.57 11.45 -9.96
N LEU A 102 38.44 11.30 -9.25
CA LEU A 102 38.34 10.37 -8.15
C LEU A 102 38.41 8.91 -8.62
N PHE A 103 37.61 8.55 -9.62
CA PHE A 103 37.58 7.18 -10.13
C PHE A 103 38.90 6.78 -10.79
N ASP A 104 39.55 7.69 -11.52
CA ASP A 104 40.90 7.49 -12.06
C ASP A 104 41.93 7.26 -10.95
N GLN A 105 41.83 7.99 -9.84
CA GLN A 105 42.71 7.81 -8.70
C GLN A 105 42.51 6.44 -8.03
N ILE A 106 41.27 5.95 -7.93
CA ILE A 106 40.96 4.61 -7.41
C ILE A 106 41.55 3.52 -8.31
N LYS A 107 41.36 3.64 -9.63
CA LYS A 107 41.90 2.73 -10.65
C LYS A 107 43.44 2.70 -10.57
N ARG A 108 44.09 3.88 -10.63
CA ARG A 108 45.56 4.01 -10.58
C ARG A 108 46.19 3.45 -9.30
N LYS A 109 45.57 3.66 -8.14
CA LYS A 109 46.10 3.17 -6.85
C LYS A 109 45.62 1.76 -6.49
N SER A 110 44.92 1.08 -7.40
CA SER A 110 44.35 -0.27 -7.22
C SER A 110 43.54 -0.42 -5.93
N LYS A 111 42.74 0.59 -5.59
CA LYS A 111 41.98 0.64 -4.32
C LYS A 111 40.65 -0.08 -4.41
N PHE A 112 40.63 -1.29 -4.94
CA PHE A 112 39.39 -2.05 -5.19
C PHE A 112 38.61 -2.46 -3.92
N ASP A 113 39.22 -2.37 -2.73
CA ASP A 113 38.50 -2.53 -1.46
C ASP A 113 37.46 -1.42 -1.20
N THR A 114 37.43 -0.36 -2.02
CA THR A 114 36.40 0.72 -1.96
C THR A 114 35.15 0.42 -2.76
N VAL A 115 35.16 -0.61 -3.63
CA VAL A 115 34.04 -0.92 -4.54
C VAL A 115 32.77 -1.28 -3.77
N SER A 116 32.85 -2.19 -2.79
CA SER A 116 31.67 -2.57 -1.99
C SER A 116 31.08 -1.38 -1.21
N PRO A 117 31.87 -0.58 -0.48
CA PRO A 117 31.37 0.66 0.11
C PRO A 117 30.75 1.64 -0.89
N PHE A 118 31.31 1.77 -2.10
CA PHE A 118 30.73 2.62 -3.15
C PHE A 118 29.36 2.14 -3.58
N ILE A 119 29.21 0.85 -3.91
CA ILE A 119 27.91 0.29 -4.27
C ILE A 119 26.92 0.46 -3.11
N GLN A 120 27.35 0.22 -1.87
CA GLN A 120 26.48 0.37 -0.71
C GLN A 120 25.94 1.81 -0.60
N VAL A 121 26.82 2.82 -0.63
CA VAL A 121 26.39 4.22 -0.51
C VAL A 121 25.59 4.65 -1.74
N PHE A 122 25.94 4.17 -2.92
CA PHE A 122 25.16 4.39 -4.14
C PHE A 122 23.73 3.84 -4.03
N LEU A 123 23.54 2.62 -3.52
CA LEU A 123 22.19 2.05 -3.33
C LEU A 123 21.44 2.71 -2.17
N GLN A 124 22.16 3.17 -1.14
CA GLN A 124 21.58 3.87 -0.01
C GLN A 124 21.04 5.25 -0.40
N GLU A 125 21.82 6.03 -1.15
CA GLU A 125 21.43 7.40 -1.53
C GLU A 125 20.62 7.42 -2.83
N TYR A 126 21.00 6.59 -3.80
CA TYR A 126 20.39 6.42 -5.13
C TYR A 126 19.83 7.72 -5.72
N PRO A 127 20.69 8.70 -6.05
CA PRO A 127 20.30 10.09 -6.27
C PRO A 127 19.67 10.32 -7.65
N LEU A 128 18.52 9.67 -7.92
CA LEU A 128 17.81 9.69 -9.21
C LEU A 128 17.53 11.09 -9.77
N ASN A 129 17.41 12.10 -8.91
CA ASN A 129 17.11 13.47 -9.31
C ASN A 129 18.37 14.32 -9.57
N SER A 130 19.57 13.80 -9.29
CA SER A 130 20.82 14.50 -9.57
C SER A 130 21.15 14.41 -11.07
N LYS A 131 21.66 15.51 -11.64
CA LYS A 131 22.14 15.52 -13.03
C LYS A 131 23.37 14.61 -13.21
N GLN A 132 24.05 14.29 -12.12
CA GLN A 132 25.26 13.48 -12.10
C GLN A 132 24.97 12.00 -11.84
N PHE A 133 23.70 11.60 -11.70
CA PHE A 133 23.30 10.22 -11.43
C PHE A 133 23.89 9.24 -12.45
N ASP A 134 23.68 9.49 -13.75
CA ASP A 134 24.17 8.61 -14.81
C ASP A 134 25.69 8.59 -14.87
N ARG A 135 26.34 9.75 -14.77
CA ARG A 135 27.80 9.82 -14.78
C ARG A 135 28.42 9.02 -13.64
N LEU A 136 27.86 9.13 -12.43
CA LEU A 136 28.33 8.39 -11.26
C LEU A 136 28.10 6.87 -11.43
N ARG A 137 26.92 6.49 -11.94
CA ARG A 137 26.54 5.10 -12.21
C ARG A 137 27.49 4.47 -13.23
N GLU A 138 27.78 5.16 -14.33
CA GLU A 138 28.70 4.73 -15.39
C GLU A 138 30.13 4.56 -14.87
N GLU A 139 30.68 5.53 -14.14
CA GLU A 139 32.03 5.41 -13.59
C GLU A 139 32.16 4.26 -12.58
N LEU A 140 31.11 4.00 -11.79
CA LEU A 140 31.07 2.85 -10.90
C LEU A 140 30.98 1.54 -11.68
N HIS A 141 30.16 1.49 -12.73
CA HIS A 141 30.07 0.34 -13.63
C HIS A 141 31.40 0.06 -14.31
N ASP A 142 32.09 1.07 -14.82
CA ASP A 142 33.40 0.96 -15.48
C ASP A 142 34.50 0.53 -14.51
N LEU A 143 34.49 1.05 -13.28
CA LEU A 143 35.40 0.62 -12.22
C LEU A 143 35.29 -0.88 -11.93
N ILE A 144 34.08 -1.44 -11.99
CA ILE A 144 33.81 -2.85 -11.73
C ILE A 144 34.13 -3.68 -12.97
N SER A 145 33.64 -3.27 -14.14
CA SER A 145 33.77 -3.99 -15.40
C SER A 145 35.21 -4.03 -15.91
N GLY A 146 35.99 -2.97 -15.71
CA GLY A 146 37.40 -2.91 -16.09
C GLY A 146 38.36 -3.61 -15.11
N SER A 147 37.89 -4.10 -13.97
CA SER A 147 38.77 -4.74 -12.97
C SER A 147 38.94 -6.24 -13.23
N ASN A 148 40.19 -6.70 -13.18
CA ASN A 148 40.55 -8.13 -13.13
C ASN A 148 40.85 -8.62 -11.70
N HIS A 149 40.61 -7.77 -10.69
CA HIS A 149 40.91 -8.09 -9.31
C HIS A 149 39.93 -9.14 -8.76
N THR A 150 40.44 -10.21 -8.16
CA THR A 150 39.64 -11.36 -7.68
C THR A 150 38.48 -10.95 -6.76
N LYS A 151 38.71 -9.99 -5.85
CA LYS A 151 37.67 -9.43 -4.96
C LYS A 151 36.52 -8.72 -5.70
N VAL A 152 36.76 -8.22 -6.92
CA VAL A 152 35.76 -7.50 -7.72
C VAL A 152 35.01 -8.47 -8.64
N ASN A 153 35.61 -9.59 -9.05
CA ASN A 153 34.98 -10.54 -9.97
C ASN A 153 33.61 -11.06 -9.50
N THR A 154 33.45 -11.40 -8.23
CA THR A 154 32.15 -11.83 -7.68
C THR A 154 31.12 -10.69 -7.68
N ILE A 155 31.56 -9.45 -7.44
CA ILE A 155 30.70 -8.26 -7.50
C ILE A 155 30.29 -8.02 -8.95
N LYS A 156 31.24 -8.07 -9.90
CA LYS A 156 31.01 -7.96 -11.33
C LYS A 156 30.00 -8.99 -11.81
N GLN A 157 30.14 -10.26 -11.45
CA GLN A 157 29.17 -11.31 -11.78
C GLN A 157 27.76 -10.99 -11.25
N TRP A 158 27.65 -10.49 -10.03
CA TRP A 158 26.37 -10.10 -9.44
C TRP A 158 25.77 -8.84 -10.09
N VAL A 159 26.58 -7.82 -10.36
CA VAL A 159 26.16 -6.61 -11.06
C VAL A 159 25.62 -6.99 -12.44
N ASN A 160 26.35 -7.82 -13.19
CA ASN A 160 25.92 -8.26 -14.52
C ASN A 160 24.66 -9.12 -14.48
N SER A 161 24.46 -9.97 -13.47
CA SER A 161 23.28 -10.83 -13.40
C SER A 161 22.01 -10.12 -12.92
N THR A 162 22.18 -9.02 -12.18
CA THR A 162 21.06 -8.24 -11.65
C THR A 162 20.74 -7.00 -12.47
N GLY A 163 21.72 -6.45 -13.19
CA GLY A 163 21.62 -5.13 -13.81
C GLY A 163 21.58 -4.01 -12.77
N ILE A 164 22.12 -4.22 -11.55
CA ILE A 164 21.93 -3.28 -10.43
C ILE A 164 22.41 -1.85 -10.74
N LEU A 165 23.39 -1.68 -11.63
CA LEU A 165 23.93 -0.40 -12.09
C LEU A 165 23.45 0.02 -13.50
N ASP A 166 22.41 -0.62 -14.02
CA ASP A 166 21.80 -0.23 -15.29
C ASP A 166 20.94 1.03 -15.10
N GLU A 167 20.77 1.81 -16.15
CA GLU A 167 20.02 3.09 -16.14
C GLU A 167 18.64 2.95 -15.50
N ARG A 168 17.91 1.88 -15.85
CA ARG A 168 16.53 1.61 -15.37
C ARG A 168 16.46 0.45 -14.37
N SER A 169 17.54 0.21 -13.64
CA SER A 169 17.66 -0.89 -12.68
C SER A 169 16.52 -0.95 -11.65
N HIS A 170 16.06 0.20 -11.15
CA HIS A 170 14.94 0.25 -10.21
C HIS A 170 13.59 -0.16 -10.83
N GLU A 171 13.39 0.11 -12.14
CA GLU A 171 12.20 -0.35 -12.88
C GLU A 171 12.26 -1.85 -13.19
N LEU A 172 13.45 -2.35 -13.53
CA LEU A 172 13.67 -3.78 -13.70
C LEU A 172 13.48 -4.54 -12.37
N CYS A 173 13.91 -3.94 -11.26
CA CYS A 173 13.66 -4.44 -9.92
C CYS A 173 12.15 -4.50 -9.63
N SER A 174 11.39 -3.44 -9.93
CA SER A 174 9.93 -3.45 -9.73
C SER A 174 9.23 -4.53 -10.54
N GLN A 175 9.61 -4.72 -11.81
CA GLN A 175 9.05 -5.79 -12.63
C GLN A 175 9.39 -7.18 -12.08
N LYS A 176 10.63 -7.39 -11.63
CA LYS A 176 11.03 -8.66 -11.00
C LYS A 176 10.25 -8.94 -9.70
N ILE A 177 9.82 -7.92 -8.96
CA ILE A 177 8.95 -8.12 -7.79
C ILE A 177 7.61 -8.72 -8.22
N ILE A 178 7.02 -8.28 -9.34
CA ILE A 178 5.79 -8.86 -9.89
C ILE A 178 6.02 -10.32 -10.30
N ASP A 179 7.09 -10.57 -11.04
CA ASP A 179 7.35 -11.88 -11.64
C ASP A 179 7.78 -12.93 -10.60
N SER A 180 8.70 -12.54 -9.72
CA SER A 180 9.43 -13.45 -8.80
C SER A 180 9.10 -13.24 -7.33
N GLY A 181 8.37 -12.19 -6.97
CA GLY A 181 8.00 -11.85 -5.60
C GLY A 181 9.05 -11.00 -4.86
N PHE A 182 8.61 -10.35 -3.78
CA PHE A 182 9.42 -9.42 -2.99
C PHE A 182 10.67 -10.08 -2.39
N GLN A 183 10.51 -11.20 -1.69
CA GLN A 183 11.60 -11.85 -0.95
C GLN A 183 12.72 -12.33 -1.88
N SER A 184 12.34 -13.01 -2.97
CA SER A 184 13.30 -13.48 -3.98
C SER A 184 14.04 -12.31 -4.62
N THR A 185 13.31 -11.25 -5.00
CA THR A 185 13.91 -10.08 -5.65
C THR A 185 14.85 -9.33 -4.71
N PHE A 186 14.42 -9.01 -3.48
CA PHE A 186 15.28 -8.31 -2.51
C PHE A 186 16.52 -9.13 -2.15
N SER A 187 16.41 -10.46 -2.07
CA SER A 187 17.56 -11.34 -1.86
C SER A 187 18.54 -11.30 -3.05
N ASN A 188 18.03 -11.39 -4.28
CA ASN A 188 18.84 -11.33 -5.50
C ASN A 188 19.57 -9.98 -5.66
N TYR A 189 18.88 -8.88 -5.35
CA TYR A 189 19.43 -7.52 -5.34
C TYR A 189 20.23 -7.20 -4.06
N ARG A 190 20.36 -8.15 -3.12
CA ARG A 190 21.08 -8.02 -1.85
C ARG A 190 20.62 -6.82 -1.00
N LEU A 191 19.33 -6.48 -1.07
CA LEU A 191 18.71 -5.39 -0.34
C LEU A 191 18.40 -5.85 1.10
N SER A 192 19.44 -5.88 1.92
CA SER A 192 19.39 -6.28 3.33
C SER A 192 20.35 -5.43 4.16
N LYS A 193 20.25 -5.52 5.50
CA LYS A 193 21.12 -4.81 6.45
C LYS A 193 21.05 -3.29 6.27
N GLY A 194 19.84 -2.76 6.12
CA GLY A 194 19.54 -1.35 5.94
C GLY A 194 19.31 -0.93 4.49
N LEU A 195 19.83 -1.66 3.49
CA LEU A 195 19.63 -1.33 2.08
C LEU A 195 18.19 -1.55 1.60
N GLU A 196 17.40 -2.36 2.30
CA GLU A 196 15.96 -2.49 2.10
C GLU A 196 15.20 -1.16 2.36
N TYR A 197 15.81 -0.22 3.08
CA TYR A 197 15.30 1.15 3.30
C TYR A 197 16.06 2.21 2.49
N GLY A 198 17.05 1.80 1.69
CA GLY A 198 17.85 2.71 0.87
C GLY A 198 17.07 3.28 -0.32
N GLY A 199 17.59 4.35 -0.91
CA GLY A 199 17.01 5.05 -2.05
C GLY A 199 16.68 4.12 -3.22
N PHE A 200 17.54 3.13 -3.52
CA PHE A 200 17.27 2.15 -4.58
C PHE A 200 16.02 1.32 -4.31
N ALA A 201 15.90 0.79 -3.09
CA ALA A 201 14.76 -0.02 -2.69
C ALA A 201 13.47 0.81 -2.69
N LEU A 202 13.52 2.02 -2.14
CA LEU A 202 12.38 2.95 -2.12
C LEU A 202 11.95 3.37 -3.53
N ALA A 203 12.91 3.65 -4.43
CA ALA A 203 12.62 3.97 -5.82
C ALA A 203 11.97 2.78 -6.55
N SER A 204 12.49 1.57 -6.35
CA SER A 204 11.93 0.34 -6.93
C SER A 204 10.50 0.07 -6.44
N LEU A 205 10.27 0.22 -5.13
CA LEU A 205 8.94 0.04 -4.53
C LEU A 205 7.96 1.13 -4.97
N SER A 206 8.41 2.38 -5.07
CA SER A 206 7.60 3.49 -5.59
C SER A 206 7.19 3.23 -7.04
N ARG A 207 8.13 2.78 -7.88
CA ARG A 207 7.86 2.43 -9.29
C ARG A 207 6.86 1.27 -9.41
N LEU A 208 7.02 0.22 -8.59
CA LEU A 208 6.08 -0.89 -8.49
C LEU A 208 4.67 -0.39 -8.18
N LEU A 209 4.52 0.37 -7.10
CA LEU A 209 3.22 0.88 -6.66
C LEU A 209 2.59 1.79 -7.73
N LYS A 210 3.40 2.60 -8.42
CA LYS A 210 2.93 3.42 -9.54
C LYS A 210 2.45 2.58 -10.72
N GLN A 211 3.08 1.44 -10.98
CA GLN A 211 2.63 0.50 -12.02
C GLN A 211 1.32 -0.19 -11.62
N LEU A 212 1.17 -0.59 -10.35
CA LEU A 212 -0.07 -1.22 -9.86
C LEU A 212 -1.29 -0.29 -9.91
N GLU A 213 -1.06 1.04 -9.84
CA GLU A 213 -2.11 2.06 -9.99
C GLU A 213 -2.92 1.86 -11.28
N SER A 214 -2.28 1.46 -12.39
CA SER A 214 -2.94 1.13 -13.65
C SER A 214 -3.23 -0.36 -13.81
N ASP A 215 -2.30 -1.22 -13.39
CA ASP A 215 -2.28 -2.60 -13.89
C ASP A 215 -3.01 -3.58 -12.96
N LEU A 216 -3.15 -3.28 -11.66
CA LEU A 216 -3.64 -4.26 -10.69
C LEU A 216 -5.04 -4.77 -11.05
N GLY A 217 -5.97 -3.89 -11.42
CA GLY A 217 -7.32 -4.28 -11.85
C GLY A 217 -7.39 -4.99 -13.20
N VAL A 218 -6.33 -4.90 -14.01
CA VAL A 218 -6.24 -5.53 -15.35
C VAL A 218 -5.79 -6.98 -15.26
N PHE A 219 -4.97 -7.33 -14.27
CA PHE A 219 -4.48 -8.69 -14.08
C PHE A 219 -5.62 -9.71 -13.85
N ASP A 220 -5.36 -10.98 -14.13
CA ASP A 220 -6.30 -12.04 -13.78
C ASP A 220 -6.47 -12.20 -12.25
N ALA A 221 -7.57 -12.79 -11.82
CA ALA A 221 -7.92 -12.89 -10.40
C ALA A 221 -6.86 -13.61 -9.53
N SER A 222 -6.10 -14.55 -10.10
CA SER A 222 -5.05 -15.28 -9.37
C SER A 222 -3.85 -14.36 -9.13
N LEU A 223 -3.40 -13.68 -10.19
CA LEU A 223 -2.28 -12.75 -10.09
C LEU A 223 -2.62 -11.54 -9.21
N GLN A 224 -3.83 -10.98 -9.33
CA GLN A 224 -4.33 -9.94 -8.43
C GLN A 224 -4.22 -10.37 -6.96
N SER A 225 -4.75 -11.55 -6.62
CA SER A 225 -4.76 -12.06 -5.24
C SER A 225 -3.33 -12.23 -4.71
N LYS A 226 -2.44 -12.79 -5.54
CA LYS A 226 -1.03 -13.02 -5.18
C LYS A 226 -0.31 -11.69 -4.92
N ILE A 227 -0.44 -10.71 -5.82
CA ILE A 227 0.24 -9.41 -5.71
C ILE A 227 -0.30 -8.64 -4.50
N THR A 228 -1.62 -8.53 -4.35
CA THR A 228 -2.23 -7.82 -3.21
C THR A 228 -1.77 -8.39 -1.88
N SER A 229 -1.83 -9.72 -1.72
CA SER A 229 -1.44 -10.39 -0.47
C SER A 229 0.06 -10.20 -0.19
N SER A 230 0.89 -10.32 -1.23
CA SER A 230 2.35 -10.12 -1.11
C SER A 230 2.70 -8.68 -0.76
N CYS A 231 2.01 -7.70 -1.35
CA CYS A 231 2.20 -6.28 -1.04
C CYS A 231 1.83 -6.00 0.42
N ILE A 232 0.65 -6.41 0.88
CA ILE A 232 0.20 -6.20 2.26
C ILE A 232 1.22 -6.80 3.23
N HIS A 233 1.59 -8.07 3.04
CA HIS A 233 2.55 -8.73 3.92
C HIS A 233 3.93 -8.06 3.90
N PHE A 234 4.41 -7.60 2.74
CA PHE A 234 5.74 -7.00 2.64
C PHE A 234 5.83 -5.58 3.21
N PHE A 235 4.74 -4.81 3.12
CA PHE A 235 4.66 -3.43 3.60
C PHE A 235 4.28 -3.32 5.08
N LEU A 236 4.04 -4.45 5.75
CA LEU A 236 3.81 -4.51 7.19
C LEU A 236 5.03 -5.05 7.92
N THR A 237 5.25 -4.54 9.12
CA THR A 237 6.20 -5.06 10.09
C THR A 237 5.56 -6.16 10.95
N GLN A 238 6.35 -6.78 11.84
CA GLN A 238 5.84 -7.82 12.75
C GLN A 238 4.87 -7.26 13.80
N ASP A 239 4.97 -5.98 14.14
CA ASP A 239 4.07 -5.24 15.02
C ASP A 239 2.85 -4.65 14.30
N ASP A 240 2.60 -5.06 13.05
CA ASP A 240 1.47 -4.62 12.23
C ASP A 240 1.47 -3.10 11.97
N SER A 241 2.66 -2.51 11.83
CA SER A 241 2.84 -1.12 11.43
C SER A 241 3.38 -1.00 10.00
N LEU A 242 3.16 0.14 9.34
CA LEU A 242 3.65 0.36 7.98
C LEU A 242 5.19 0.41 7.95
N LYS A 243 5.80 -0.55 7.26
CA LYS A 243 7.25 -0.67 7.10
C LYS A 243 7.87 0.53 6.36
N TYR A 244 7.15 1.12 5.42
CA TYR A 244 7.61 2.27 4.63
C TYR A 244 6.60 3.44 4.70
N PRO A 245 6.56 4.21 5.80
CA PRO A 245 5.59 5.29 5.97
C PRO A 245 5.64 6.37 4.88
N SER A 246 6.82 6.61 4.30
CA SER A 246 7.02 7.55 3.18
C SER A 246 6.27 7.13 1.91
N LEU A 247 6.04 5.82 1.72
CA LEU A 247 5.35 5.26 0.56
C LEU A 247 3.84 5.05 0.79
N ARG A 248 3.28 5.53 1.91
CA ARG A 248 1.85 5.32 2.22
C ARG A 248 0.91 5.82 1.11
N ILE A 249 1.23 6.95 0.47
CA ILE A 249 0.41 7.50 -0.62
C ILE A 249 0.46 6.56 -1.82
N ASN A 250 1.67 6.21 -2.26
CA ASN A 250 1.87 5.25 -3.36
C ASN A 250 1.19 3.91 -3.06
N LEU A 251 1.19 3.45 -1.80
CA LEU A 251 0.60 2.18 -1.41
C LEU A 251 -0.93 2.21 -1.56
N ALA A 252 -1.57 3.29 -1.08
CA ALA A 252 -3.01 3.48 -1.25
C ALA A 252 -3.38 3.60 -2.73
N GLU A 253 -2.64 4.40 -3.50
CA GLU A 253 -2.92 4.62 -4.92
C GLU A 253 -2.70 3.35 -5.76
N GLY A 254 -1.59 2.64 -5.51
CA GLY A 254 -1.24 1.43 -6.23
C GLY A 254 -2.20 0.27 -5.99
N LEU A 255 -2.80 0.17 -4.79
CA LEU A 255 -3.70 -0.94 -4.45
C LEU A 255 -5.19 -0.64 -4.69
N LEU A 256 -5.57 0.61 -4.97
CA LEU A 256 -6.98 1.01 -5.10
C LEU A 256 -7.34 1.56 -6.48
N THR A 257 -6.47 2.36 -7.11
CA THR A 257 -6.87 3.23 -8.24
C THR A 257 -7.40 2.46 -9.45
N SER A 258 -6.76 1.35 -9.82
CA SER A 258 -7.17 0.55 -10.98
C SER A 258 -8.60 -0.01 -10.85
N PHE A 259 -9.10 -0.22 -9.64
CA PHE A 259 -10.47 -0.67 -9.40
C PHE A 259 -11.53 0.42 -9.58
N SER A 260 -11.14 1.64 -9.95
CA SER A 260 -12.09 2.65 -10.43
C SER A 260 -12.70 2.31 -11.79
N GLN A 261 -12.00 1.51 -12.60
CA GLN A 261 -12.40 1.12 -13.95
C GLN A 261 -12.59 -0.39 -14.11
N HIS A 262 -12.11 -1.19 -13.15
CA HIS A 262 -12.12 -2.64 -13.22
C HIS A 262 -12.86 -3.27 -12.03
N GLN A 263 -13.53 -4.39 -12.30
CA GLN A 263 -14.23 -5.13 -11.25
C GLN A 263 -13.21 -5.85 -10.35
N THR A 264 -13.34 -5.65 -9.04
CA THR A 264 -12.50 -6.32 -8.05
C THR A 264 -13.08 -7.67 -7.67
N ASN A 265 -12.21 -8.66 -7.45
CA ASN A 265 -12.60 -9.90 -6.78
C ASN A 265 -13.14 -9.58 -5.36
N PRO A 266 -14.33 -10.08 -4.95
CA PRO A 266 -14.89 -9.84 -3.62
C PRO A 266 -13.96 -10.15 -2.44
N GLN A 267 -13.12 -11.18 -2.55
CA GLN A 267 -12.15 -11.54 -1.51
C GLN A 267 -11.05 -10.48 -1.39
N ILE A 268 -10.50 -10.03 -2.52
CA ILE A 268 -9.48 -8.98 -2.56
C ILE A 268 -10.05 -7.66 -2.03
N LYS A 269 -11.25 -7.30 -2.48
CA LYS A 269 -11.98 -6.12 -1.99
C LYS A 269 -12.08 -6.13 -0.47
N LYS A 270 -12.49 -7.25 0.13
CA LYS A 270 -12.57 -7.38 1.59
C LYS A 270 -11.20 -7.20 2.26
N ILE A 271 -10.18 -7.90 1.77
CA ILE A 271 -8.81 -7.82 2.30
C ILE A 271 -8.30 -6.37 2.29
N LEU A 272 -8.50 -5.65 1.18
CA LEU A 272 -8.08 -4.26 1.04
C LEU A 272 -8.87 -3.33 1.97
N ILE A 273 -10.18 -3.51 2.10
CA ILE A 273 -10.99 -2.73 3.03
C ILE A 273 -10.46 -2.91 4.46
N ASP A 274 -10.30 -4.16 4.90
CA ASP A 274 -9.85 -4.47 6.26
C ASP A 274 -8.44 -3.88 6.51
N PHE A 275 -7.53 -4.05 5.55
CA PHE A 275 -6.18 -3.48 5.60
C PHE A 275 -6.20 -1.96 5.74
N PHE A 276 -6.89 -1.24 4.85
CA PHE A 276 -6.89 0.22 4.87
C PHE A 276 -7.66 0.80 6.06
N LEU A 277 -8.75 0.16 6.51
CA LEU A 277 -9.43 0.60 7.73
C LEU A 277 -8.54 0.42 8.96
N HIS A 278 -7.78 -0.68 9.03
CA HIS A 278 -6.86 -0.92 10.14
C HIS A 278 -5.69 0.07 10.13
N GLN A 279 -5.03 0.22 8.97
CA GLN A 279 -3.79 0.97 8.85
C GLN A 279 -3.99 2.48 8.65
N TYR A 280 -5.04 2.91 7.93
CA TYR A 280 -5.28 4.31 7.56
C TYR A 280 -6.49 4.92 8.28
N GLY A 281 -7.38 4.09 8.82
CA GLY A 281 -8.67 4.50 9.34
C GLY A 281 -9.73 4.75 8.25
N ASP A 282 -10.95 5.06 8.66
CA ASP A 282 -12.05 5.33 7.73
C ASP A 282 -11.85 6.69 7.02
N PRO A 283 -11.72 6.75 5.68
CA PRO A 283 -11.50 7.99 4.94
C PRO A 283 -12.64 9.02 5.07
N ARG A 284 -13.81 8.60 5.54
CA ARG A 284 -14.98 9.47 5.76
C ARG A 284 -14.87 10.25 7.08
N THR A 285 -14.23 9.67 8.10
CA THR A 285 -14.16 10.24 9.46
C THR A 285 -12.75 10.53 9.97
N SER A 286 -11.75 9.76 9.54
CA SER A 286 -10.35 9.84 9.98
C SER A 286 -9.43 10.10 8.79
N LYS A 287 -9.22 11.37 8.44
CA LYS A 287 -8.56 11.76 7.18
C LYS A 287 -7.04 11.89 7.22
N ALA A 288 -6.41 11.75 8.39
CA ALA A 288 -4.99 12.09 8.58
C ALA A 288 -4.05 11.28 7.67
N LEU A 289 -4.22 9.96 7.62
CA LEU A 289 -3.37 9.08 6.81
C LEU A 289 -3.75 9.06 5.33
N TRP A 290 -4.98 9.45 5.01
CA TRP A 290 -5.47 9.65 3.64
C TRP A 290 -5.04 11.00 3.03
N LEU A 291 -4.47 11.91 3.82
CA LEU A 291 -4.02 13.20 3.32
C LEU A 291 -2.93 13.03 2.25
N GLY A 292 -3.17 13.58 1.06
CA GLY A 292 -2.28 13.49 -0.10
C GLY A 292 -2.53 12.30 -1.02
N VAL A 293 -3.41 11.36 -0.65
CA VAL A 293 -3.86 10.28 -1.54
C VAL A 293 -4.80 10.84 -2.60
N ASN A 294 -4.63 10.43 -3.87
CA ASN A 294 -5.51 10.81 -4.96
C ASN A 294 -6.97 10.47 -4.66
N THR A 295 -7.86 11.42 -4.99
CA THR A 295 -9.31 11.28 -4.87
C THR A 295 -9.88 10.04 -5.56
N VAL A 296 -9.27 9.55 -6.65
CA VAL A 296 -9.71 8.33 -7.33
C VAL A 296 -9.61 7.11 -6.39
N ALA A 297 -8.46 6.90 -5.75
CA ALA A 297 -8.26 5.82 -4.78
C ALA A 297 -9.20 5.94 -3.58
N ILE A 298 -9.36 7.17 -3.06
CA ILE A 298 -10.30 7.44 -1.95
C ILE A 298 -11.74 7.08 -2.36
N ASN A 299 -12.15 7.42 -3.59
CA ASN A 299 -13.49 7.14 -4.09
C ASN A 299 -13.75 5.65 -4.30
N VAL A 300 -12.73 4.88 -4.71
CA VAL A 300 -12.82 3.40 -4.76
C VAL A 300 -13.07 2.84 -3.36
N MET A 301 -12.27 3.24 -2.38
CA MET A 301 -12.47 2.81 -0.99
C MET A 301 -13.87 3.20 -0.47
N LYS A 302 -14.29 4.44 -0.72
CA LYS A 302 -15.63 4.92 -0.33
C LYS A 302 -16.75 4.13 -1.00
N SER A 303 -16.68 3.85 -2.30
CA SER A 303 -17.73 3.12 -3.02
C SER A 303 -17.89 1.71 -2.47
N TRP A 304 -16.78 1.06 -2.13
CA TRP A 304 -16.78 -0.23 -1.46
C TRP A 304 -17.42 -0.19 -0.08
N MET A 305 -17.13 0.86 0.69
CA MET A 305 -17.73 1.08 2.02
C MET A 305 -19.21 1.45 1.94
N VAL A 306 -19.63 2.17 0.89
CA VAL A 306 -21.05 2.43 0.58
C VAL A 306 -21.78 1.12 0.35
N GLU A 307 -21.23 0.23 -0.49
CA GLU A 307 -21.82 -1.08 -0.75
C GLU A 307 -21.98 -1.89 0.54
N ASN A 308 -20.94 -1.95 1.37
CA ASN A 308 -21.00 -2.63 2.67
C ASN A 308 -22.06 -2.00 3.59
N THR A 309 -22.10 -0.66 3.68
CA THR A 309 -23.06 0.08 4.51
C THR A 309 -24.50 -0.20 4.07
N MET A 310 -24.76 -0.23 2.77
CA MET A 310 -26.07 -0.54 2.20
C MET A 310 -26.48 -1.98 2.51
N HIS A 311 -25.59 -2.96 2.29
CA HIS A 311 -25.84 -4.35 2.63
C HIS A 311 -26.14 -4.55 4.11
N ASP A 312 -25.33 -3.95 4.98
CA ASP A 312 -25.50 -3.99 6.43
C ASP A 312 -26.84 -3.37 6.86
N PHE A 313 -27.24 -2.25 6.26
CA PHE A 313 -28.56 -1.65 6.49
C PHE A 313 -29.69 -2.58 6.05
N PHE A 314 -29.60 -3.23 4.88
CA PHE A 314 -30.64 -4.16 4.43
C PHE A 314 -30.74 -5.42 5.31
N ASN A 315 -29.61 -5.90 5.83
CA ASN A 315 -29.58 -7.01 6.77
C ASN A 315 -30.26 -6.62 8.09
N LEU A 316 -29.97 -5.42 8.60
CA LEU A 316 -30.66 -4.84 9.76
C LEU A 316 -32.17 -4.77 9.53
N LEU A 317 -32.61 -4.26 8.37
CA LEU A 317 -34.03 -4.19 8.05
C LEU A 317 -34.69 -5.58 8.01
N SER A 318 -33.99 -6.57 7.44
CA SER A 318 -34.48 -7.96 7.37
C SER A 318 -34.63 -8.56 8.76
N HIS A 319 -33.75 -8.22 9.71
CA HIS A 319 -33.88 -8.65 11.10
C HIS A 319 -35.06 -7.99 11.80
N VAL A 320 -35.25 -6.68 11.64
CA VAL A 320 -36.39 -5.95 12.22
C VAL A 320 -37.73 -6.47 11.68
N ALA A 321 -37.81 -6.74 10.38
CA ALA A 321 -39.00 -7.28 9.72
C ALA A 321 -39.45 -8.65 10.27
N LYS A 322 -38.52 -9.52 10.67
CA LYS A 322 -38.87 -10.79 11.34
C LYS A 322 -39.59 -10.60 12.67
N THR A 323 -39.47 -9.41 13.28
CA THR A 323 -40.10 -9.07 14.56
C THR A 323 -41.33 -8.17 14.42
N ASP A 324 -41.66 -7.73 13.20
CA ASP A 324 -42.81 -6.89 12.88
C ASP A 324 -43.39 -7.26 11.48
N SER A 325 -44.54 -7.93 11.47
CA SER A 325 -45.18 -8.46 10.26
C SER A 325 -45.67 -7.39 9.27
N MET A 326 -45.88 -6.14 9.70
CA MET A 326 -46.22 -5.03 8.81
C MET A 326 -44.96 -4.42 8.16
N ALA A 327 -43.83 -4.45 8.86
CA ALA A 327 -42.55 -4.01 8.31
C ALA A 327 -42.08 -4.92 7.15
N ASP A 328 -42.42 -6.22 7.21
CA ASP A 328 -42.00 -7.26 6.26
C ASP A 328 -42.45 -7.01 4.79
N LYS A 329 -43.71 -6.59 4.58
CA LYS A 329 -44.26 -6.43 3.22
C LYS A 329 -43.68 -5.26 2.43
N HIS A 330 -43.25 -4.18 3.10
CA HIS A 330 -42.76 -2.97 2.43
C HIS A 330 -41.25 -2.96 2.20
N TRP A 331 -40.45 -3.65 3.02
CA TRP A 331 -38.99 -3.54 2.92
C TRP A 331 -38.44 -4.21 1.67
N LYS A 332 -39.02 -5.32 1.18
CA LYS A 332 -38.53 -6.01 -0.02
C LYS A 332 -38.43 -5.05 -1.22
N TYR A 333 -39.43 -4.19 -1.37
CA TYR A 333 -39.47 -3.18 -2.42
C TYR A 333 -38.46 -2.06 -2.20
N ARG A 334 -38.22 -1.64 -0.94
CA ARG A 334 -37.21 -0.63 -0.60
C ARG A 334 -35.79 -1.13 -0.84
N LYS A 335 -35.50 -2.38 -0.46
CA LYS A 335 -34.21 -3.02 -0.74
C LYS A 335 -33.97 -3.08 -2.24
N ARG A 336 -34.94 -3.51 -3.03
CA ARG A 336 -34.83 -3.59 -4.49
C ARG A 336 -34.60 -2.22 -5.12
N PHE A 337 -35.38 -1.22 -4.69
CA PHE A 337 -35.21 0.16 -5.16
C PHE A 337 -33.80 0.69 -4.93
N TRP A 338 -33.33 0.65 -3.69
CA TRP A 338 -32.00 1.17 -3.38
C TRP A 338 -30.86 0.30 -3.92
N ASN A 339 -31.05 -1.03 -4.03
CA ASN A 339 -30.10 -1.90 -4.73
C ASN A 339 -29.97 -1.54 -6.21
N ALA A 340 -31.04 -1.14 -6.88
CA ALA A 340 -30.96 -0.72 -8.28
C ALA A 340 -30.10 0.54 -8.44
N TYR A 341 -30.25 1.53 -7.54
CA TYR A 341 -29.38 2.71 -7.51
C TYR A 341 -27.93 2.38 -7.14
N LEU A 342 -27.72 1.44 -6.20
CA LEU A 342 -26.39 0.99 -5.80
C LEU A 342 -25.67 0.26 -6.95
N LYS A 343 -26.34 -0.69 -7.61
CA LYS A 343 -25.79 -1.47 -8.74
C LYS A 343 -25.40 -0.58 -9.92
N ASN A 344 -26.14 0.51 -10.14
CA ASN A 344 -25.83 1.51 -11.16
C ASN A 344 -24.78 2.56 -10.73
N GLY A 345 -24.18 2.41 -9.54
CA GLY A 345 -23.14 3.32 -9.05
C GLY A 345 -23.63 4.73 -8.72
N HIS A 346 -24.94 4.92 -8.51
CA HIS A 346 -25.55 6.23 -8.32
C HIS A 346 -25.54 6.72 -6.87
N ILE A 347 -25.14 5.89 -5.90
CA ILE A 347 -25.01 6.27 -4.49
C ILE A 347 -23.52 6.55 -4.19
N GLN A 348 -23.16 7.82 -3.97
CA GLN A 348 -21.75 8.21 -3.75
C GLN A 348 -21.34 8.14 -2.28
N GLU A 349 -22.29 8.34 -1.37
CA GLU A 349 -22.03 8.38 0.07
C GLU A 349 -23.17 7.64 0.79
N ALA A 350 -22.85 6.91 1.85
CA ALA A 350 -23.82 6.19 2.67
C ALA A 350 -23.32 6.09 4.12
N TRP A 351 -24.23 6.33 5.06
CA TRP A 351 -23.98 6.30 6.49
C TRP A 351 -25.23 5.87 7.25
N VAL A 352 -25.08 5.08 8.31
CA VAL A 352 -26.23 4.59 9.09
C VAL A 352 -26.18 5.14 10.50
N ALA A 353 -27.33 5.63 10.97
CA ALA A 353 -27.57 6.04 12.34
C ALA A 353 -28.52 5.05 13.01
N LEU A 354 -28.08 4.44 14.10
CA LEU A 354 -28.76 3.36 14.81
C LEU A 354 -29.36 3.85 16.13
N GLY A 355 -30.63 3.54 16.37
CA GLY A 355 -31.28 3.77 17.67
C GLY A 355 -30.60 2.95 18.78
N PRO A 356 -30.80 3.30 20.07
CA PRO A 356 -30.06 2.73 21.19
C PRO A 356 -29.96 1.20 21.21
N ARG A 357 -31.07 0.49 20.94
CA ARG A 357 -31.08 -0.98 20.94
C ARG A 357 -30.42 -1.55 19.69
N ALA A 358 -30.71 -1.02 18.51
CA ALA A 358 -30.04 -1.44 17.27
C ALA A 358 -28.53 -1.21 17.34
N TYR A 359 -28.09 -0.13 17.98
CA TYR A 359 -26.68 0.20 18.19
C TYR A 359 -25.99 -0.72 19.20
N ALA A 360 -26.72 -1.24 20.19
CA ALA A 360 -26.21 -2.24 21.14
C ALA A 360 -26.09 -3.63 20.50
N GLU A 361 -27.05 -3.99 19.63
CA GLU A 361 -27.11 -5.28 18.95
C GLU A 361 -26.28 -5.30 17.64
N ALA A 362 -25.76 -4.14 17.18
CA ALA A 362 -25.04 -3.94 15.91
C ALA A 362 -23.94 -4.98 15.62
N ASN A 363 -23.17 -5.39 16.63
CA ASN A 363 -22.09 -6.38 16.45
C ASN A 363 -22.61 -7.78 16.04
N ASN A 364 -23.90 -8.07 16.26
CA ASN A 364 -24.47 -9.38 15.96
C ASN A 364 -24.93 -9.52 14.50
N PHE A 365 -25.05 -8.41 13.76
CA PHE A 365 -25.60 -8.45 12.40
C PHE A 365 -24.95 -7.46 11.40
N LEU A 366 -23.98 -6.64 11.83
CA LEU A 366 -23.27 -5.69 10.96
C LEU A 366 -21.78 -6.06 10.88
N GLN A 367 -21.25 -6.16 9.66
CA GLN A 367 -19.87 -6.58 9.44
C GLN A 367 -18.84 -5.55 9.90
N GLY A 368 -19.20 -4.26 9.89
CA GLY A 368 -18.29 -3.15 10.27
C GLY A 368 -18.12 -2.91 11.77
N GLY A 369 -18.84 -3.64 12.65
CA GLY A 369 -18.83 -3.41 14.09
C GLY A 369 -19.39 -2.05 14.53
N ARG A 370 -19.60 -1.86 15.84
CA ARG A 370 -20.30 -0.68 16.40
C ARG A 370 -19.68 0.69 16.08
N ASN A 371 -18.37 0.75 15.80
CA ASN A 371 -17.64 2.00 15.59
C ASN A 371 -17.78 2.57 14.17
N THR A 372 -18.38 1.83 13.24
CA THR A 372 -18.63 2.27 11.86
C THR A 372 -20.00 2.93 11.67
N TYR A 373 -20.78 3.10 12.74
CA TYR A 373 -22.14 3.62 12.70
C TYR A 373 -22.35 4.76 13.69
N ALA A 374 -23.29 5.64 13.37
CA ALA A 374 -23.71 6.71 14.26
C ALA A 374 -24.75 6.25 15.28
N LYS A 375 -24.80 6.92 16.43
CA LYS A 375 -25.91 6.81 17.38
C LYS A 375 -27.06 7.71 16.96
N LEU A 376 -28.30 7.22 17.07
CA LEU A 376 -29.52 7.99 16.85
C LEU A 376 -30.26 8.22 18.17
N SER A 377 -30.54 9.46 18.52
CA SER A 377 -31.37 9.83 19.67
C SER A 377 -32.68 10.52 19.24
N GLY A 378 -33.67 10.59 20.13
CA GLY A 378 -34.99 11.18 19.83
C GLY A 378 -35.89 10.34 18.90
N ALA A 379 -35.47 9.13 18.54
CA ALA A 379 -36.27 8.13 17.83
C ALA A 379 -36.53 6.92 18.74
N GLN A 380 -37.47 6.05 18.36
CA GLN A 380 -37.70 4.80 19.09
C GLN A 380 -36.45 3.92 19.08
N SER A 381 -36.29 3.10 20.12
CA SER A 381 -35.03 2.38 20.40
C SER A 381 -34.55 1.46 19.27
N ARG A 382 -35.49 0.90 18.48
CA ARG A 382 -35.22 0.02 17.33
C ARG A 382 -35.17 0.74 15.98
N HIS A 383 -35.44 2.04 15.94
CA HIS A 383 -35.43 2.79 14.69
C HIS A 383 -33.99 3.04 14.25
N SER A 384 -33.77 2.92 12.94
CA SER A 384 -32.50 3.26 12.30
C SER A 384 -32.78 4.10 11.06
N ALA A 385 -31.82 4.96 10.71
CA ALA A 385 -31.87 5.80 9.54
C ALA A 385 -30.64 5.54 8.66
N LEU A 386 -30.87 5.31 7.38
CA LEU A 386 -29.85 5.35 6.34
C LEU A 386 -29.81 6.78 5.81
N ILE A 387 -28.63 7.35 5.73
CA ILE A 387 -28.32 8.66 5.17
C ILE A 387 -27.46 8.41 3.95
N MET A 388 -27.89 8.82 2.77
CA MET A 388 -27.17 8.59 1.52
C MET A 388 -27.18 9.81 0.62
N VAL A 389 -26.26 9.86 -0.33
CA VAL A 389 -26.21 10.91 -1.35
C VAL A 389 -26.31 10.30 -2.74
N VAL A 390 -27.21 10.85 -3.53
CA VAL A 390 -27.38 10.56 -4.97
C VAL A 390 -27.16 11.86 -5.73
N ASN A 391 -26.01 11.97 -6.39
CA ASN A 391 -25.57 13.11 -7.20
C ASN A 391 -25.86 14.48 -6.56
N GLY A 392 -25.37 14.67 -5.33
CA GLY A 392 -25.52 15.91 -4.57
C GLY A 392 -26.77 15.99 -3.68
N VAL A 393 -27.82 15.22 -3.99
CA VAL A 393 -29.06 15.17 -3.20
C VAL A 393 -28.90 14.22 -2.03
N LEU A 394 -29.09 14.73 -0.81
CA LEU A 394 -29.05 13.92 0.41
C LEU A 394 -30.43 13.32 0.66
N ILE A 395 -30.48 12.01 0.93
CA ILE A 395 -31.70 11.26 1.19
C ILE A 395 -31.60 10.56 2.54
N THR A 396 -32.65 10.64 3.36
CA THR A 396 -32.78 9.77 4.54
C THR A 396 -33.91 8.76 4.36
N GLU A 397 -33.59 7.50 4.65
CA GLU A 397 -34.50 6.35 4.59
C GLU A 397 -34.59 5.72 6.00
N TRP A 398 -35.81 5.50 6.48
CA TRP A 398 -36.05 5.08 7.88
C TRP A 398 -36.55 3.64 7.97
N SER A 399 -36.06 2.88 8.95
CA SER A 399 -36.41 1.47 9.10
C SER A 399 -37.90 1.21 9.33
N HIS A 400 -38.56 2.05 10.14
CA HIS A 400 -39.86 1.72 10.76
C HIS A 400 -41.03 2.66 10.40
N SER A 401 -40.80 3.90 9.96
CA SER A 401 -41.90 4.90 9.83
C SER A 401 -42.12 5.49 8.43
N GLY A 402 -41.88 4.69 7.39
CA GLY A 402 -42.64 4.79 6.14
C GLY A 402 -42.48 6.05 5.30
N SER A 403 -41.49 6.91 5.55
CA SER A 403 -41.23 8.07 4.68
C SER A 403 -39.74 8.30 4.42
N PHE A 404 -39.45 8.72 3.20
CA PHE A 404 -38.15 9.26 2.81
C PHE A 404 -38.14 10.79 3.01
N ARG A 405 -36.95 11.36 3.10
CA ARG A 405 -36.70 12.80 3.11
C ARG A 405 -35.57 13.13 2.15
N LEU A 406 -35.68 14.23 1.42
CA LEU A 406 -34.62 14.70 0.51
C LEU A 406 -34.26 16.15 0.78
N TRP A 407 -32.97 16.45 0.61
CA TRP A 407 -32.42 17.79 0.59
C TRP A 407 -31.60 17.97 -0.70
N ASP A 408 -31.95 18.94 -1.53
CA ASP A 408 -31.28 19.13 -2.83
C ASP A 408 -29.94 19.89 -2.70
N SER A 409 -29.98 20.98 -1.95
CA SER A 409 -28.95 22.02 -1.86
C SER A 409 -29.14 22.90 -0.60
N SER A 410 -30.15 22.58 0.21
CA SER A 410 -30.46 23.31 1.44
C SER A 410 -29.26 23.39 2.40
N ASN A 411 -28.93 24.60 2.83
CA ASN A 411 -27.95 24.84 3.90
C ASN A 411 -28.34 24.18 5.24
N LYS A 412 -29.58 23.72 5.36
CA LYS A 412 -30.11 23.00 6.53
C LYS A 412 -29.97 21.47 6.41
N ARG A 413 -29.33 20.96 5.34
CA ARG A 413 -29.14 19.52 5.16
C ARG A 413 -28.31 18.90 6.30
N PRO A 414 -28.61 17.65 6.69
CA PRO A 414 -27.79 16.93 7.65
C PRO A 414 -26.32 16.86 7.20
N LYS A 415 -25.37 17.07 8.13
CA LYS A 415 -23.96 16.82 7.85
C LYS A 415 -23.70 15.32 7.84
N LEU A 416 -22.99 14.82 6.83
CA LEU A 416 -22.60 13.41 6.78
C LEU A 416 -21.58 13.05 7.88
N TYR A 417 -21.47 11.75 8.17
CA TYR A 417 -20.40 11.17 8.98
C TYR A 417 -20.29 11.66 10.42
N GLN A 418 -21.38 12.22 10.98
CA GLN A 418 -21.42 12.49 12.41
C GLN A 418 -21.45 11.20 13.21
N LYS A 419 -20.80 11.21 14.39
CA LYS A 419 -20.83 10.10 15.36
C LYS A 419 -22.22 9.92 16.00
N SER A 420 -23.04 10.96 15.98
CA SER A 420 -24.39 10.94 16.55
C SER A 420 -25.31 11.90 15.81
N TYR A 421 -26.57 11.52 15.67
CA TYR A 421 -27.65 12.33 15.13
C TYR A 421 -28.83 12.36 16.10
N HIS A 422 -29.54 13.48 16.14
CA HIS A 422 -30.88 13.55 16.73
C HIS A 422 -31.92 13.31 15.63
N ARG A 423 -33.09 12.72 15.95
CA ARG A 423 -34.15 12.47 14.97
C ARG A 423 -34.50 13.70 14.15
N GLU A 424 -34.61 14.85 14.81
CA GLU A 424 -34.97 16.12 14.18
C GLU A 424 -33.97 16.54 13.10
N SER A 425 -32.67 16.28 13.29
CA SER A 425 -31.65 16.63 12.30
C SER A 425 -31.74 15.79 11.03
N LEU A 426 -32.48 14.67 11.05
CA LEU A 426 -32.66 13.76 9.93
C LEU A 426 -34.09 13.78 9.36
N VAL A 427 -34.96 14.66 9.86
CA VAL A 427 -36.38 14.76 9.46
C VAL A 427 -36.80 16.19 9.13
N ASN A 428 -36.33 17.18 9.89
CA ASN A 428 -36.78 18.56 9.77
C ASN A 428 -36.12 19.23 8.56
N TRP A 429 -36.83 20.22 7.99
CA TRP A 429 -36.32 21.07 6.90
C TRP A 429 -35.95 20.31 5.62
N ALA A 430 -36.50 19.12 5.41
CA ALA A 430 -36.40 18.44 4.13
C ALA A 430 -37.19 19.22 3.07
N ASP A 431 -36.57 19.40 1.91
CA ASP A 431 -37.20 20.06 0.77
C ASP A 431 -38.32 19.19 0.19
N HIS A 432 -38.16 17.86 0.31
CA HIS A 432 -39.17 16.90 -0.10
C HIS A 432 -39.38 15.79 0.94
N THR A 433 -40.64 15.37 1.06
CA THR A 433 -41.11 14.31 1.95
C THR A 433 -42.08 13.44 1.18
N GLY A 434 -41.91 12.12 1.23
CA GLY A 434 -42.87 11.19 0.64
C GLY A 434 -42.99 9.90 1.43
N ALA A 435 -44.17 9.28 1.38
CA ALA A 435 -44.48 8.03 2.05
C ALA A 435 -44.33 6.82 1.12
N HIS A 436 -43.98 5.67 1.68
CA HIS A 436 -43.79 4.39 0.97
C HIS A 436 -45.11 3.65 0.68
N SER A 437 -46.11 4.35 0.15
CA SER A 437 -47.45 3.80 -0.13
C SER A 437 -47.56 3.20 -1.54
N GLY A 438 -48.32 2.11 -1.66
CA GLY A 438 -48.57 1.46 -2.95
C GLY A 438 -47.36 0.71 -3.53
N SER A 439 -46.52 0.09 -2.68
CA SER A 439 -45.28 -0.60 -3.09
C SER A 439 -45.50 -1.66 -4.18
N GLU A 440 -46.58 -2.44 -4.09
CA GLU A 440 -46.89 -3.52 -5.06
C GLU A 440 -47.17 -2.95 -6.46
N SER A 441 -47.87 -1.81 -6.52
CA SER A 441 -48.17 -1.09 -7.77
C SER A 441 -47.02 -0.21 -8.28
N GLY A 442 -45.90 -0.14 -7.55
CA GLY A 442 -44.75 0.71 -7.89
C GLY A 442 -44.98 2.21 -7.69
N THR A 443 -46.00 2.61 -6.93
CA THR A 443 -46.46 4.01 -6.90
C THR A 443 -45.46 4.95 -6.24
N TRP A 444 -45.00 4.65 -5.01
CA TRP A 444 -43.99 5.49 -4.36
C TRP A 444 -42.64 5.41 -5.08
N GLN A 445 -42.29 4.25 -5.64
CA GLN A 445 -41.04 4.03 -6.35
C GLN A 445 -40.94 4.93 -7.59
N ARG A 446 -42.00 4.98 -8.41
CA ARG A 446 -42.06 5.90 -9.56
C ARG A 446 -41.95 7.36 -9.14
N LYS A 447 -42.66 7.76 -8.08
CA LYS A 447 -42.61 9.14 -7.56
C LYS A 447 -41.22 9.53 -7.08
N LEU A 448 -40.57 8.67 -6.29
CA LEU A 448 -39.22 8.93 -5.78
C LEU A 448 -38.19 8.89 -6.91
N SER A 449 -38.30 7.94 -7.83
CA SER A 449 -37.41 7.85 -9.00
C SER A 449 -37.51 9.09 -9.88
N TYR A 450 -38.74 9.55 -10.17
CA TYR A 450 -38.98 10.80 -10.90
C TYR A 450 -38.42 12.02 -10.16
N LEU A 451 -38.60 12.09 -8.85
CA LEU A 451 -38.07 13.17 -8.03
C LEU A 451 -36.53 13.20 -8.08
N ILE A 452 -35.87 12.05 -7.90
CA ILE A 452 -34.42 11.93 -8.03
C ILE A 452 -33.98 12.36 -9.43
N TYR A 453 -34.65 11.89 -10.49
CA TYR A 453 -34.35 12.31 -11.86
C TYR A 453 -34.49 13.81 -12.06
N SER A 454 -35.56 14.43 -11.57
CA SER A 454 -35.79 15.87 -11.70
C SER A 454 -34.73 16.72 -11.01
N LEU A 455 -34.18 16.23 -9.89
CA LEU A 455 -33.16 16.94 -9.11
C LEU A 455 -31.73 16.66 -9.57
N THR A 456 -31.48 15.50 -10.18
CA THR A 456 -30.11 15.00 -10.42
C THR A 456 -29.79 14.63 -11.86
N GLY A 457 -30.80 14.50 -12.72
CA GLY A 457 -30.68 13.90 -14.05
C GLY A 457 -30.49 12.37 -14.05
N ILE A 458 -30.35 11.72 -12.88
CA ILE A 458 -30.15 10.28 -12.79
C ILE A 458 -31.47 9.54 -12.95
N SER A 459 -31.48 8.57 -13.87
CA SER A 459 -32.62 7.69 -14.10
C SER A 459 -32.23 6.24 -13.86
N VAL A 460 -33.09 5.52 -13.15
CA VAL A 460 -33.08 4.06 -13.03
C VAL A 460 -34.43 3.58 -13.52
N SER A 461 -34.46 2.60 -14.42
CA SER A 461 -35.72 2.19 -15.04
C SER A 461 -36.64 1.48 -14.04
N ASN A 462 -37.95 1.59 -14.26
CA ASN A 462 -38.93 0.90 -13.43
C ASN A 462 -38.69 -0.61 -13.39
N ARG A 463 -38.26 -1.19 -14.51
CA ARG A 463 -37.92 -2.61 -14.59
C ARG A 463 -36.83 -3.00 -13.60
N GLU A 464 -35.81 -2.17 -13.40
CA GLU A 464 -34.67 -2.47 -12.53
C GLU A 464 -35.03 -2.42 -11.04
N TYR A 465 -35.90 -1.50 -10.60
CA TYR A 465 -36.29 -1.40 -9.19
C TYR A 465 -37.58 -2.16 -8.84
N MET A 466 -38.35 -2.60 -9.84
CA MET A 466 -39.59 -3.38 -9.65
C MET A 466 -39.45 -4.87 -9.95
N ASN A 467 -38.39 -5.32 -10.62
CA ASN A 467 -38.10 -6.74 -10.89
C ASN A 467 -36.76 -7.16 -10.25
N ASP A 468 -36.62 -8.46 -9.96
CA ASP A 468 -35.38 -9.01 -9.38
C ASP A 468 -34.28 -9.20 -10.42
#